data_AF-A0A7W1KLX6-F1
#
_entry.id   AF-A0A7W1KLX6-F1
#
_cell.length_a   1.000
_cell.length_b   1.000
_cell.length_c   1.000
_cell.angle_alpha   90.00
_cell.angle_beta   90.00
_cell.angle_gamma   90.00
#
_symmetry.space_group_name_H-M   'P 1'
#
loop_
_entity.id
_entity.type
_entity.pdbx_description
1 polymer ?
#
loop_
_entity_poly.entity_id
_entity_poly.type
_entity_poly.pdbx_seq_one_letter_code
_entity_poly.pdbx_strand_id
1 'polypeptide(L)'
;MLILDKTVFVGPSLYAHFPVIRLDIDLGPLEDWPSGKLGPAFTDPLLAALPGLHDHTCSYGKKGGFVRRLTEGDGTWMGHILEHVAIELQNVAGETVTFGKTRSHGARGHYYVIYQYEQEDVGLEAGRLGLALLHSLLPNELRPEGSPSLDGSGLRFDFAEERDEFIRFTQRRALGPSTMALVRAAEERRIPWIRLNDQSLIQFGHGRYQQRIQATVTGRTSHIAVELASDKEETNRILGNLGL
;
A
#
# COMPACT_ATOMS: atom_id res chain seq x y z
N MET A 1 -19.94 -3.10 -1.19
CA MET A 1 -19.55 -1.72 -1.56
C MET A 1 -18.75 -1.76 -2.85
N LEU A 2 -18.66 -0.66 -3.58
CA LEU A 2 -17.93 -0.57 -4.85
C LEU A 2 -16.98 0.62 -4.85
N ILE A 3 -15.82 0.47 -5.48
CA ILE A 3 -14.92 1.60 -5.76
C ILE A 3 -15.39 2.23 -7.08
N LEU A 4 -15.82 3.48 -7.01
CA LEU A 4 -16.29 4.27 -8.15
C LEU A 4 -15.13 4.92 -8.91
N ASP A 5 -14.17 5.46 -8.16
CA ASP A 5 -12.99 6.13 -8.69
C ASP A 5 -11.78 5.91 -7.76
N LYS A 6 -10.58 6.02 -8.34
CA LYS A 6 -9.33 6.02 -7.59
C LYS A 6 -8.43 7.15 -8.06
N THR A 7 -7.87 7.89 -7.11
CA THR A 7 -6.92 8.97 -7.38
C THR A 7 -5.67 8.77 -6.56
N VAL A 8 -4.52 8.79 -7.21
CA VAL A 8 -3.20 8.71 -6.56
C VAL A 8 -2.58 10.09 -6.49
N PHE A 9 -2.23 10.52 -5.27
CA PHE A 9 -1.50 11.76 -5.04
C PHE A 9 -0.04 11.43 -4.74
N VAL A 10 0.85 11.74 -5.68
CA VAL A 10 2.30 11.43 -5.60
C VAL A 10 3.09 12.39 -4.68
N GLY A 11 2.42 13.31 -3.99
CA GLY A 11 3.05 14.34 -3.17
C GLY A 11 2.01 15.17 -2.40
N PRO A 12 2.37 16.36 -1.91
CA PRO A 12 1.45 17.21 -1.15
C PRO A 12 0.12 17.44 -1.87
N SER A 13 -0.97 17.21 -1.15
CA SER A 13 -2.35 17.32 -1.62
C SER A 13 -3.21 18.03 -0.58
N LEU A 14 -4.50 18.17 -0.87
CA LEU A 14 -5.47 18.71 0.09
C LEU A 14 -5.68 17.80 1.32
N TYR A 15 -5.23 16.54 1.26
CA TYR A 15 -5.43 15.54 2.31
C TYR A 15 -4.22 15.42 3.24
N ALA A 16 -3.01 15.45 2.68
CA ALA A 16 -1.75 15.27 3.40
C ALA A 16 -0.57 15.90 2.65
N HIS A 17 0.53 16.16 3.36
CA HIS A 17 1.78 16.66 2.77
C HIS A 17 2.68 15.55 2.20
N PHE A 18 2.23 14.30 2.24
CA PHE A 18 2.91 13.11 1.76
C PHE A 18 1.99 12.31 0.82
N PRO A 19 2.52 11.33 0.07
CA PRO A 19 1.72 10.56 -0.89
C PRO A 19 0.56 9.81 -0.24
N VAL A 20 -0.61 9.89 -0.88
CA VAL A 20 -1.85 9.24 -0.43
C VAL A 20 -2.67 8.73 -1.62
N ILE A 21 -3.40 7.64 -1.41
CA ILE A 21 -4.44 7.16 -2.33
C ILE A 21 -5.78 7.63 -1.79
N ARG A 22 -6.65 8.10 -2.68
CA ARG A 22 -8.07 8.33 -2.40
C ARG A 22 -8.91 7.37 -3.22
N LEU A 23 -9.74 6.59 -2.56
CA LEU A 23 -10.81 5.81 -3.17
C LEU A 23 -12.13 6.55 -2.98
N ASP A 24 -12.90 6.71 -4.06
CA ASP A 24 -14.32 7.08 -3.99
C ASP A 24 -15.13 5.80 -3.92
N ILE A 25 -15.91 5.63 -2.85
CA ILE A 25 -16.59 4.38 -2.53
C ILE A 25 -18.07 4.64 -2.36
N ASP A 26 -18.87 3.80 -3.03
CA ASP A 26 -20.30 3.63 -2.76
C ASP A 26 -20.52 2.41 -1.85
N LEU A 27 -21.00 2.66 -0.63
CA LEU A 27 -21.34 1.60 0.31
C LEU A 27 -22.58 0.80 -0.12
N GLY A 28 -23.47 1.41 -0.92
CA GLY A 28 -24.75 0.84 -1.28
C GLY A 28 -25.55 0.45 -0.03
N PRO A 29 -26.11 -0.78 0.04
CA PRO A 29 -26.86 -1.23 1.21
C PRO A 29 -26.07 -1.19 2.52
N LEU A 30 -24.73 -1.29 2.48
CA LEU A 30 -23.89 -1.33 3.67
C LEU A 30 -23.88 0.00 4.46
N GLU A 31 -24.40 1.07 3.89
CA GLU A 31 -24.64 2.33 4.61
C GLU A 31 -25.53 2.13 5.85
N ASP A 32 -26.48 1.19 5.78
CA ASP A 32 -27.38 0.82 6.88
C ASP A 32 -26.85 -0.33 7.75
N TRP A 33 -25.59 -0.75 7.54
CA TRP A 33 -24.94 -1.86 8.23
C TRP A 33 -23.55 -1.48 8.75
N PRO A 34 -23.47 -0.56 9.73
CA PRO A 34 -22.21 -0.29 10.42
C PRO A 34 -21.76 -1.53 11.22
N SER A 35 -20.49 -1.57 11.60
CA SER A 35 -19.86 -2.75 12.21
C SER A 35 -20.56 -3.26 13.47
N GLY A 36 -21.17 -2.39 14.27
CA GLY A 36 -21.93 -2.81 15.45
C GLY A 36 -23.18 -3.62 15.10
N LYS A 37 -23.82 -3.33 13.95
CA LYS A 37 -24.97 -4.08 13.45
C LYS A 37 -24.56 -5.39 12.76
N LEU A 38 -23.41 -5.42 12.09
CA LEU A 38 -22.81 -6.66 11.57
C LEU A 38 -22.38 -7.59 12.71
N GLY A 39 -21.91 -7.02 13.82
CA GLY A 39 -21.62 -7.71 15.06
C GLY A 39 -20.37 -8.61 15.02
N PRO A 40 -20.20 -9.45 16.06
CA PRO A 40 -19.00 -10.29 16.24
C PRO A 40 -18.71 -11.25 15.08
N ALA A 41 -19.75 -11.72 14.38
CA ALA A 41 -19.61 -12.58 13.22
C ALA A 41 -18.82 -11.94 12.07
N PHE A 42 -18.77 -10.61 12.02
CA PHE A 42 -17.94 -9.86 11.08
C PHE A 42 -16.62 -9.39 11.72
N THR A 43 -16.67 -8.82 12.94
CA THR A 43 -15.49 -8.21 13.54
C THR A 43 -14.44 -9.22 13.98
N ASP A 44 -14.83 -10.36 14.52
CA ASP A 44 -13.87 -11.32 15.09
C ASP A 44 -13.04 -11.99 13.99
N PRO A 45 -13.64 -12.46 12.87
CA PRO A 45 -12.88 -12.96 11.73
C PRO A 45 -11.97 -11.90 11.09
N LEU A 46 -12.40 -10.63 11.03
CA LEU A 46 -11.56 -9.53 10.53
C LEU A 46 -10.30 -9.36 11.37
N LEU A 47 -10.46 -9.33 12.70
CA LEU A 47 -9.35 -9.16 13.64
C LEU A 47 -8.46 -10.41 13.72
N ALA A 48 -9.00 -11.60 13.45
CA ALA A 48 -8.22 -12.82 13.31
C ALA A 48 -7.39 -12.83 12.01
N ALA A 49 -7.97 -12.36 10.90
CA ALA A 49 -7.28 -12.25 9.61
C ALA A 49 -6.14 -11.22 9.66
N LEU A 50 -6.36 -10.09 10.33
CA LEU A 50 -5.40 -8.99 10.45
C LEU A 50 -5.17 -8.59 11.91
N PRO A 51 -4.33 -9.34 12.66
CA PRO A 51 -4.13 -9.11 14.09
C PRO A 51 -3.56 -7.74 14.44
N GLY A 52 -2.76 -7.11 13.57
CA GLY A 52 -2.18 -5.79 13.82
C GLY A 52 -3.21 -4.66 13.87
N LEU A 53 -4.46 -4.89 13.42
CA LEU A 53 -5.57 -3.95 13.65
C LEU A 53 -5.82 -3.63 15.13
N HIS A 54 -5.43 -4.51 16.06
CA HIS A 54 -5.45 -4.23 17.50
C HIS A 54 -4.55 -3.07 17.91
N ASP A 55 -3.55 -2.77 17.09
CA ASP A 55 -2.57 -1.74 17.38
C ASP A 55 -3.00 -0.36 16.85
N HIS A 56 -3.98 -0.33 15.95
CA HIS A 56 -4.45 0.89 15.31
C HIS A 56 -5.15 1.82 16.30
N THR A 57 -4.79 3.11 16.25
CA THR A 57 -5.22 4.11 17.24
C THR A 57 -6.51 4.83 16.88
N CYS A 58 -6.82 4.97 15.58
CA CYS A 58 -7.98 5.69 15.07
C CYS A 58 -8.10 7.11 15.69
N SER A 59 -9.32 7.62 15.89
CA SER A 59 -9.60 8.93 16.49
C SER A 59 -9.22 9.04 17.98
N TYR A 60 -8.95 7.92 18.65
CA TYR A 60 -8.64 7.88 20.08
C TYR A 60 -7.17 8.16 20.40
N GLY A 61 -6.29 8.13 19.40
CA GLY A 61 -4.86 8.43 19.57
C GLY A 61 -4.11 7.44 20.45
N LYS A 62 -4.70 6.28 20.79
CA LYS A 62 -4.10 5.23 21.62
C LYS A 62 -4.36 3.86 21.05
N LYS A 63 -3.44 2.92 21.29
CA LYS A 63 -3.51 1.52 20.87
C LYS A 63 -4.88 0.90 21.19
N GLY A 64 -5.45 0.12 20.26
CA GLY A 64 -6.78 -0.48 20.40
C GLY A 64 -7.95 0.46 20.14
N GLY A 65 -7.70 1.72 19.78
CA GLY A 65 -8.75 2.69 19.48
C GLY A 65 -9.62 2.29 18.30
N PHE A 66 -9.05 1.64 17.28
CA PHE A 66 -9.83 1.11 16.16
C PHE A 66 -10.75 -0.04 16.57
N VAL A 67 -10.24 -1.02 17.31
CA VAL A 67 -11.04 -2.17 17.81
C VAL A 67 -12.20 -1.69 18.68
N ARG A 68 -11.95 -0.72 19.55
CA ARG A 68 -13.02 -0.06 20.31
C ARG A 68 -14.04 0.58 19.36
N ARG A 69 -13.58 1.28 18.31
CA ARG A 69 -14.47 1.95 17.34
C ARG A 69 -15.33 0.97 16.53
N LEU A 70 -14.88 -0.26 16.33
CA LEU A 70 -15.67 -1.31 15.67
C LEU A 70 -16.88 -1.74 16.50
N THR A 71 -16.80 -1.67 17.83
CA THR A 71 -17.79 -2.28 18.74
C THR A 71 -18.57 -1.26 19.59
N GLU A 72 -18.11 -0.02 19.70
CA GLU A 72 -18.80 1.00 20.49
C GLU A 72 -20.05 1.57 19.79
N GLY A 73 -21.17 1.64 20.50
CA GLY A 73 -22.44 2.11 19.93
C GLY A 73 -22.84 1.28 18.72
N ASP A 74 -23.12 1.94 17.59
CA ASP A 74 -23.41 1.28 16.32
C ASP A 74 -22.14 0.86 15.55
N GLY A 75 -20.95 1.14 16.10
CA GLY A 75 -19.66 0.87 15.48
C GLY A 75 -19.25 1.92 14.44
N THR A 76 -18.72 1.47 13.31
CA THR A 76 -18.25 2.34 12.22
C THR A 76 -18.60 1.80 10.83
N TRP A 77 -18.46 2.64 9.80
CA TRP A 77 -18.85 2.33 8.43
C TRP A 77 -17.73 1.65 7.65
N MET A 78 -18.12 0.86 6.64
CA MET A 78 -17.21 0.01 5.88
C MET A 78 -16.07 0.78 5.21
N GLY A 79 -16.28 2.03 4.78
CA GLY A 79 -15.22 2.87 4.22
C GLY A 79 -14.07 3.12 5.21
N HIS A 80 -14.41 3.37 6.47
CA HIS A 80 -13.41 3.58 7.53
C HIS A 80 -12.74 2.27 7.96
N ILE A 81 -13.45 1.15 7.84
CA ILE A 81 -12.84 -0.18 8.06
C ILE A 81 -11.83 -0.48 6.94
N LEU A 82 -12.19 -0.21 5.68
CA LEU A 82 -11.29 -0.39 4.54
C LEU A 82 -10.03 0.47 4.66
N GLU A 83 -10.15 1.70 5.14
CA GLU A 83 -8.99 2.56 5.43
C GLU A 83 -7.97 1.85 6.32
N HIS A 84 -8.43 1.36 7.47
CA HIS A 84 -7.57 0.68 8.44
C HIS A 84 -7.02 -0.65 7.90
N VAL A 85 -7.84 -1.41 7.16
CA VAL A 85 -7.42 -2.66 6.52
C VAL A 85 -6.35 -2.42 5.46
N ALA A 86 -6.50 -1.38 4.62
CA ALA A 86 -5.51 -1.04 3.59
C ALA A 86 -4.19 -0.59 4.22
N ILE A 87 -4.23 0.15 5.33
CA ILE A 87 -3.03 0.53 6.09
C ILE A 87 -2.35 -0.72 6.68
N GLU A 88 -3.11 -1.59 7.34
CA GLU A 88 -2.56 -2.80 7.97
C GLU A 88 -1.97 -3.77 6.94
N LEU A 89 -2.62 -3.97 5.80
CA LEU A 89 -2.09 -4.83 4.74
C LEU A 89 -0.72 -4.34 4.26
N GLN A 90 -0.54 -3.04 4.05
CA GLN A 90 0.75 -2.46 3.70
C GLN A 90 1.81 -2.74 4.79
N ASN A 91 1.44 -2.60 6.06
CA ASN A 91 2.34 -2.86 7.19
C ASN A 91 2.71 -4.36 7.30
N VAL A 92 1.77 -5.27 7.03
CA VAL A 92 2.04 -6.72 6.93
C VAL A 92 3.05 -7.02 5.81
N ALA A 93 3.03 -6.25 4.72
CA ALA A 93 4.01 -6.31 3.65
C ALA A 93 5.35 -5.63 3.95
N GLY A 94 5.50 -5.02 5.13
CA GLY A 94 6.75 -4.41 5.60
C GLY A 94 6.87 -2.90 5.37
N GLU A 95 5.82 -2.24 4.89
CA GLU A 95 5.76 -0.77 4.81
C GLU A 95 5.52 -0.16 6.20
N THR A 96 5.71 1.17 6.33
CA THR A 96 5.55 1.90 7.60
C THR A 96 4.54 3.05 7.48
N VAL A 97 3.33 2.72 7.05
CA VAL A 97 2.25 3.70 6.84
C VAL A 97 1.28 3.72 8.01
N THR A 98 0.80 4.91 8.37
CA THR A 98 -0.08 5.08 9.54
C THR A 98 -1.24 6.03 9.32
N PHE A 99 -1.17 6.88 8.30
CA PHE A 99 -2.20 7.88 8.06
C PHE A 99 -3.38 7.33 7.27
N GLY A 100 -4.58 7.61 7.77
CA GLY A 100 -5.86 7.34 7.15
C GLY A 100 -6.86 8.46 7.43
N LYS A 101 -7.80 8.66 6.51
CA LYS A 101 -8.93 9.57 6.69
C LYS A 101 -10.11 9.19 5.81
N THR A 102 -11.26 8.93 6.44
CA THR A 102 -12.51 8.64 5.73
C THR A 102 -13.52 9.75 5.95
N ARG A 103 -14.15 10.23 4.89
CA ARG A 103 -15.17 11.30 4.95
C ARG A 103 -16.30 11.01 3.96
N SER A 104 -17.53 11.23 4.39
CA SER A 104 -18.68 11.21 3.48
C SER A 104 -18.58 12.37 2.49
N HIS A 105 -19.11 12.18 1.29
CA HIS A 105 -19.23 13.24 0.30
C HIS A 105 -20.44 13.01 -0.61
N GLY A 106 -21.02 14.08 -1.14
CA GLY A 106 -22.10 13.97 -2.11
C GLY A 106 -23.33 13.24 -1.56
N ALA A 107 -23.69 12.13 -2.21
CA ALA A 107 -24.86 11.32 -1.85
C ALA A 107 -24.64 10.51 -0.57
N ARG A 108 -25.73 10.13 0.09
CA ARG A 108 -25.68 9.21 1.23
C ARG A 108 -25.07 7.87 0.80
N GLY A 109 -24.18 7.29 1.61
CA GLY A 109 -23.46 6.07 1.28
C GLY A 109 -22.17 6.28 0.49
N HIS A 110 -21.86 7.51 0.05
CA HIS A 110 -20.64 7.81 -0.69
C HIS A 110 -19.56 8.39 0.21
N TYR A 111 -18.35 7.84 0.09
CA TYR A 111 -17.23 8.18 0.95
C TYR A 111 -15.94 8.32 0.14
N TYR A 112 -15.15 9.33 0.51
CA TYR A 112 -13.73 9.30 0.23
C TYR A 112 -13.01 8.54 1.34
N VAL A 113 -12.31 7.48 0.96
CA VAL A 113 -11.38 6.74 1.81
C VAL A 113 -9.97 7.10 1.39
N ILE A 114 -9.25 7.78 2.27
CA ILE A 114 -7.88 8.23 2.02
C ILE A 114 -6.93 7.47 2.93
N TYR A 115 -5.84 6.95 2.39
CA TYR A 115 -4.77 6.34 3.17
C TYR A 115 -3.39 6.60 2.55
N GLN A 116 -2.37 6.61 3.40
CA GLN A 116 -0.98 6.78 3.00
C GLN A 116 -0.46 5.52 2.29
N TYR A 117 0.49 5.73 1.38
CA TYR A 117 1.27 4.67 0.76
C TYR A 117 2.76 5.07 0.69
N GLU A 118 3.64 4.07 0.67
CA GLU A 118 5.06 4.24 0.31
C GLU A 118 5.30 3.90 -1.17
N GLN A 119 4.70 2.81 -1.64
CA GLN A 119 4.71 2.39 -3.05
C GLN A 119 3.29 2.38 -3.61
N GLU A 120 3.07 3.05 -4.74
CA GLU A 120 1.73 3.28 -5.30
C GLU A 120 0.98 1.98 -5.59
N ASP A 121 1.66 1.05 -6.25
CA ASP A 121 1.10 -0.23 -6.64
C ASP A 121 0.80 -1.12 -5.43
N VAL A 122 1.65 -1.09 -4.41
CA VAL A 122 1.41 -1.73 -3.10
C VAL A 122 0.17 -1.16 -2.43
N GLY A 123 0.02 0.17 -2.38
CA GLY A 123 -1.14 0.80 -1.75
C GLY A 123 -2.45 0.56 -2.52
N LEU A 124 -2.41 0.52 -3.85
CA LEU A 124 -3.57 0.19 -4.68
C LEU A 124 -4.00 -1.28 -4.49
N GLU A 125 -3.03 -2.18 -4.46
CA GLU A 125 -3.29 -3.60 -4.29
C GLU A 125 -3.76 -3.92 -2.85
N ALA A 126 -3.24 -3.21 -1.83
CA ALA A 126 -3.75 -3.29 -0.47
C ALA A 126 -5.23 -2.87 -0.38
N GLY A 127 -5.64 -1.81 -1.10
CA GLY A 127 -7.03 -1.40 -1.20
C GLY A 127 -7.91 -2.47 -1.86
N ARG A 128 -7.42 -3.09 -2.96
CA ARG A 128 -8.12 -4.18 -3.66
C ARG A 128 -8.28 -5.42 -2.78
N LEU A 129 -7.19 -5.89 -2.17
CA LEU A 129 -7.19 -7.06 -1.29
C LEU A 129 -8.02 -6.81 -0.04
N GLY A 130 -7.94 -5.60 0.54
CA GLY A 130 -8.76 -5.19 1.67
C GLY A 130 -10.25 -5.24 1.35
N LEU A 131 -10.66 -4.75 0.18
CA LEU A 131 -12.05 -4.83 -0.29
C LEU A 131 -12.50 -6.29 -0.44
N ALA A 132 -11.66 -7.15 -1.04
CA ALA A 132 -11.95 -8.57 -1.22
C ALA A 132 -12.12 -9.29 0.14
N LEU A 133 -11.22 -9.05 1.09
CA LEU A 133 -11.34 -9.54 2.46
C LEU A 133 -12.67 -9.11 3.07
N LEU A 134 -12.97 -7.81 3.09
CA LEU A 134 -14.19 -7.30 3.70
C LEU A 134 -15.45 -7.91 3.09
N HIS A 135 -15.51 -8.06 1.77
CA HIS A 135 -16.64 -8.72 1.11
C HIS A 135 -16.77 -10.21 1.46
N SER A 136 -15.66 -10.92 1.62
CA SER A 136 -15.67 -12.32 2.02
C SER A 136 -16.19 -12.55 3.44
N LEU A 137 -16.09 -11.54 4.32
CA LEU A 137 -16.55 -11.57 5.71
C LEU A 137 -18.01 -11.12 5.86
N LEU A 138 -18.62 -10.55 4.82
CA LEU A 138 -20.01 -10.12 4.87
C LEU A 138 -20.97 -11.32 4.85
N PRO A 139 -22.15 -11.20 5.51
CA PRO A 139 -23.27 -12.10 5.32
C PRO A 139 -23.66 -12.19 3.84
N ASN A 140 -24.16 -13.36 3.42
CA ASN A 140 -24.47 -13.65 2.02
C ASN A 140 -25.47 -12.66 1.42
N GLU A 141 -26.42 -12.17 2.22
CA GLU A 141 -27.47 -11.23 1.79
C GLU A 141 -26.95 -9.81 1.53
N LEU A 142 -25.79 -9.45 2.11
CA LEU A 142 -25.17 -8.13 2.00
C LEU A 142 -23.95 -8.13 1.09
N ARG A 143 -23.53 -9.30 0.63
CA ARG A 143 -22.36 -9.48 -0.21
C ARG A 143 -22.69 -9.06 -1.65
N PRO A 144 -21.88 -8.19 -2.30
CA PRO A 144 -22.08 -7.85 -3.70
C PRO A 144 -21.98 -9.09 -4.60
N GLU A 145 -22.75 -9.12 -5.69
CA GLU A 145 -22.70 -10.21 -6.67
C GLU A 145 -21.27 -10.45 -7.18
N GLY A 146 -20.89 -11.72 -7.32
CA GLY A 146 -19.54 -12.12 -7.77
C GLY A 146 -18.43 -11.92 -6.74
N SER A 147 -18.74 -11.52 -5.51
CA SER A 147 -17.73 -11.39 -4.47
C SER A 147 -17.24 -12.74 -3.94
N PRO A 148 -15.98 -12.83 -3.50
CA PRO A 148 -15.42 -14.01 -2.85
C PRO A 148 -16.17 -14.42 -1.57
N SER A 149 -16.11 -15.70 -1.21
CA SER A 149 -16.66 -16.29 0.01
C SER A 149 -15.63 -17.17 0.72
N LEU A 150 -15.60 -17.13 2.06
CA LEU A 150 -14.76 -18.04 2.86
C LEU A 150 -15.35 -19.46 3.00
N ASP A 151 -16.68 -19.59 2.95
CA ASP A 151 -17.41 -20.84 3.18
C ASP A 151 -17.72 -21.64 1.90
N GLY A 152 -17.25 -21.17 0.74
CA GLY A 152 -17.48 -21.82 -0.55
C GLY A 152 -18.88 -21.63 -1.14
N SER A 153 -19.69 -20.73 -0.56
CA SER A 153 -20.98 -20.33 -1.14
C SER A 153 -20.86 -19.51 -2.44
N GLY A 154 -19.64 -19.08 -2.79
CA GLY A 154 -19.28 -18.37 -4.02
C GLY A 154 -17.85 -18.71 -4.49
N LEU A 155 -17.13 -17.73 -5.07
CA LEU A 155 -15.71 -17.87 -5.40
C LEU A 155 -14.92 -18.16 -4.13
N ARG A 156 -14.26 -19.33 -4.05
CA ARG A 156 -13.42 -19.70 -2.91
C ARG A 156 -12.32 -18.66 -2.74
N PHE A 157 -12.24 -18.06 -1.56
CA PHE A 157 -11.22 -17.08 -1.20
C PHE A 157 -10.45 -17.57 0.01
N ASP A 158 -9.15 -17.79 -0.18
CA ASP A 158 -8.24 -18.09 0.90
C ASP A 158 -7.41 -16.83 1.18
N PHE A 159 -7.78 -16.12 2.24
CA PHE A 159 -7.09 -14.88 2.58
C PHE A 159 -5.60 -15.10 2.90
N ALA A 160 -5.22 -16.26 3.43
CA ALA A 160 -3.81 -16.53 3.73
C ALA A 160 -2.99 -16.65 2.44
N GLU A 161 -3.53 -17.35 1.43
CA GLU A 161 -2.90 -17.46 0.11
C GLU A 161 -2.77 -16.10 -0.58
N GLU A 162 -3.87 -15.34 -0.63
CA GLU A 162 -3.91 -14.01 -1.25
C GLU A 162 -2.99 -13.00 -0.55
N ARG A 163 -2.93 -13.05 0.79
CA ARG A 163 -1.98 -12.25 1.59
C ARG A 163 -0.54 -12.63 1.26
N ASP A 164 -0.22 -13.92 1.17
CA ASP A 164 1.14 -14.36 0.87
C ASP A 164 1.54 -14.00 -0.57
N GLU A 165 0.60 -14.03 -1.51
CA GLU A 165 0.79 -13.50 -2.87
C GLU A 165 1.03 -11.99 -2.88
N PHE A 166 0.26 -11.24 -2.09
CA PHE A 166 0.45 -9.81 -1.90
C PHE A 166 1.84 -9.48 -1.33
N ILE A 167 2.31 -10.22 -0.33
CA ILE A 167 3.67 -10.08 0.23
C ILE A 167 4.74 -10.39 -0.85
N ARG A 168 4.53 -11.42 -1.67
CA ARG A 168 5.46 -11.69 -2.79
C ARG A 168 5.41 -10.59 -3.85
N PHE A 169 4.24 -10.01 -4.09
CA PHE A 169 4.04 -8.89 -5.01
C PHE A 169 4.82 -7.65 -4.57
N THR A 170 4.75 -7.28 -3.28
CA THR A 170 5.50 -6.16 -2.70
C THR A 170 7.01 -6.41 -2.72
N GLN A 171 7.46 -7.60 -2.33
CA GLN A 171 8.88 -7.94 -2.33
C GLN A 171 9.54 -7.88 -3.71
N ARG A 172 8.83 -8.32 -4.77
CA ARG A 172 9.34 -8.22 -6.15
C ARG A 172 9.54 -6.78 -6.61
N ARG A 173 8.81 -5.85 -6.00
CA ARG A 173 8.85 -4.43 -6.34
C ARG A 173 9.73 -3.65 -5.40
N ALA A 174 9.99 -4.10 -4.19
CA ALA A 174 10.87 -3.40 -3.25
C ALA A 174 12.25 -3.08 -3.86
N LEU A 175 12.79 -1.92 -3.50
CA LEU A 175 14.17 -1.58 -3.90
C LEU A 175 15.15 -2.50 -3.18
N GLY A 176 16.14 -3.00 -3.92
CA GLY A 176 17.24 -3.79 -3.34
C GLY A 176 17.99 -3.01 -2.25
N PRO A 177 18.68 -3.69 -1.33
CA PRO A 177 19.27 -3.07 -0.13
C PRO A 177 20.24 -1.93 -0.45
N SER A 178 21.05 -2.07 -1.50
CA SER A 178 22.00 -1.03 -1.92
C SER A 178 21.29 0.21 -2.48
N THR A 179 20.24 0.04 -3.29
CA THR A 179 19.44 1.14 -3.81
C THR A 179 18.69 1.85 -2.67
N MET A 180 18.12 1.07 -1.74
CA MET A 180 17.40 1.59 -0.58
C MET A 180 18.33 2.40 0.34
N ALA A 181 19.58 1.97 0.52
CA ALA A 181 20.57 2.73 1.28
C ALA A 181 20.84 4.12 0.65
N LEU A 182 20.91 4.21 -0.69
CA LEU A 182 21.05 5.48 -1.39
C LEU A 182 19.81 6.36 -1.24
N VAL A 183 18.61 5.77 -1.32
CA VAL A 183 17.34 6.47 -1.09
C VAL A 183 17.25 7.06 0.32
N ARG A 184 17.51 6.26 1.36
CA ARG A 184 17.53 6.74 2.76
C ARG A 184 18.52 7.89 2.95
N ALA A 185 19.70 7.76 2.36
CA ALA A 185 20.72 8.81 2.42
C ALA A 185 20.28 10.11 1.69
N ALA A 186 19.42 10.02 0.68
CA ALA A 186 18.81 11.17 0.03
C ALA A 186 17.72 11.80 0.94
N GLU A 187 16.87 10.97 1.55
CA GLU A 187 15.83 11.41 2.50
C GLU A 187 16.41 12.14 3.71
N GLU A 188 17.47 11.61 4.33
CA GLU A 188 18.21 12.26 5.42
C GLU A 188 18.72 13.65 5.03
N ARG A 189 19.07 13.83 3.75
CA ARG A 189 19.53 15.10 3.18
C ARG A 189 18.39 15.97 2.64
N ARG A 190 17.14 15.53 2.80
CA ARG A 190 15.93 16.17 2.25
C ARG A 190 16.01 16.35 0.74
N ILE A 191 16.66 15.42 0.05
CA ILE A 191 16.71 15.36 -1.41
C ILE A 191 15.49 14.54 -1.85
N PRO A 192 14.54 15.13 -2.59
CA PRO A 192 13.39 14.39 -3.07
C PRO A 192 13.83 13.33 -4.07
N TRP A 193 13.10 12.23 -4.13
CA TRP A 193 13.38 11.15 -5.05
C TRP A 193 12.10 10.61 -5.69
N ILE A 194 12.23 10.04 -6.88
CA ILE A 194 11.13 9.43 -7.62
C ILE A 194 11.65 8.15 -8.25
N ARG A 195 10.90 7.06 -8.13
CA ARG A 195 11.14 5.84 -8.90
C ARG A 195 10.59 6.00 -10.32
N LEU A 196 11.44 5.76 -11.31
CA LEU A 196 11.09 5.92 -12.72
C LEU A 196 10.65 4.62 -13.41
N ASN A 197 11.01 3.45 -12.86
CA ASN A 197 10.61 2.14 -13.41
C ASN A 197 10.71 1.01 -12.36
N ASP A 198 10.36 -0.21 -12.77
CA ASP A 198 10.44 -1.39 -11.92
C ASP A 198 11.88 -1.91 -11.73
N GLN A 199 12.81 -1.59 -12.64
CA GLN A 199 14.21 -2.03 -12.61
C GLN A 199 15.16 -1.12 -11.80
N SER A 200 14.68 -0.55 -10.68
CA SER A 200 15.47 0.29 -9.76
C SER A 200 16.11 1.54 -10.40
N LEU A 201 15.47 2.13 -11.41
CA LEU A 201 15.84 3.46 -11.92
C LEU A 201 15.23 4.53 -11.00
N ILE A 202 16.09 5.28 -10.32
CA ILE A 202 15.71 6.33 -9.38
C ILE A 202 16.20 7.68 -9.90
N GLN A 203 15.37 8.70 -9.77
CA GLN A 203 15.75 10.09 -9.90
C GLN A 203 15.84 10.73 -8.51
N PHE A 204 16.95 11.40 -8.23
CA PHE A 204 17.12 12.31 -7.10
C PHE A 204 17.03 13.75 -7.57
N GLY A 205 16.42 14.63 -6.80
CA GLY A 205 16.27 16.05 -7.13
C GLY A 205 15.34 16.31 -8.31
N HIS A 206 15.21 17.60 -8.67
CA HIS A 206 14.31 18.06 -9.71
C HIS A 206 14.99 19.05 -10.65
N GLY A 207 14.43 19.16 -11.87
CA GLY A 207 14.86 20.14 -12.86
C GLY A 207 16.36 20.04 -13.17
N ARG A 208 17.05 21.18 -13.17
CA ARG A 208 18.50 21.24 -13.46
C ARG A 208 19.39 20.50 -12.45
N TYR A 209 18.86 20.15 -11.28
CA TYR A 209 19.60 19.47 -10.22
C TYR A 209 19.30 17.97 -10.16
N GLN A 210 18.51 17.44 -11.09
CA GLN A 210 18.17 16.03 -11.08
C GLN A 210 19.41 15.16 -11.35
N GLN A 211 19.54 14.06 -10.63
CA GLN A 211 20.55 13.01 -10.83
C GLN A 211 19.82 11.68 -10.96
N ARG A 212 20.35 10.75 -11.76
CA ARG A 212 19.75 9.43 -11.93
C ARG A 212 20.71 8.34 -11.50
N ILE A 213 20.17 7.30 -10.89
CA ILE A 213 20.87 6.06 -10.61
C ILE A 213 20.02 4.89 -11.10
N GLN A 214 20.67 3.80 -11.51
CA GLN A 214 20.02 2.51 -11.67
C GLN A 214 20.74 1.51 -10.78
N ALA A 215 20.01 0.95 -9.81
CA ALA A 215 20.61 0.22 -8.69
C ALA A 215 21.69 1.06 -7.98
N THR A 216 22.98 0.75 -8.17
CA THR A 216 24.12 1.52 -7.62
C THR A 216 24.90 2.30 -8.69
N VAL A 217 24.54 2.18 -9.96
CA VAL A 217 25.22 2.83 -11.07
C VAL A 217 24.66 4.23 -11.25
N THR A 218 25.53 5.24 -11.30
CA THR A 218 25.11 6.63 -11.50
C THR A 218 25.02 6.98 -12.98
N GLY A 219 24.19 7.96 -13.33
CA GLY A 219 24.16 8.54 -14.68
C GLY A 219 25.42 9.30 -15.08
N ARG A 220 26.43 9.38 -14.20
CA ARG A 220 27.77 9.93 -14.50
C ARG A 220 28.75 8.85 -14.98
N THR A 221 28.43 7.57 -14.82
CA THR A 221 29.23 6.46 -15.34
C THR A 221 28.97 6.34 -16.85
N SER A 222 30.02 6.39 -17.67
CA SER A 222 29.87 6.29 -19.13
C SER A 222 29.46 4.86 -19.54
N HIS A 223 28.71 4.75 -20.64
CA HIS A 223 28.32 3.45 -21.19
C HIS A 223 29.54 2.55 -21.45
N ILE A 224 30.59 3.12 -22.05
CA ILE A 224 31.85 2.41 -22.33
C ILE A 224 32.46 1.85 -21.05
N ALA A 225 32.46 2.60 -19.94
CA ALA A 225 33.00 2.11 -18.68
C ALA A 225 32.19 0.94 -18.10
N VAL A 226 30.85 0.96 -18.24
CA VAL A 226 29.98 -0.14 -17.81
C VAL A 226 30.22 -1.39 -18.65
N GLU A 227 30.32 -1.25 -19.97
CA GLU A 227 30.61 -2.37 -20.88
C GLU A 227 31.97 -3.01 -20.55
N LEU A 228 33.02 -2.19 -20.44
CA LEU A 228 34.37 -2.68 -20.10
C LEU A 228 34.37 -3.41 -18.75
N ALA A 229 33.78 -2.83 -17.71
CA ALA A 229 33.72 -3.44 -16.38
C ALA A 229 32.88 -4.72 -16.32
N SER A 230 31.93 -4.90 -17.25
CA SER A 230 31.09 -6.11 -17.34
C SER A 230 31.77 -7.22 -18.15
N ASP A 231 32.81 -6.90 -18.93
CA ASP A 231 33.65 -7.87 -19.65
C ASP A 231 34.91 -8.18 -18.85
N LYS A 232 34.96 -9.41 -18.32
CA LYS A 232 36.07 -9.88 -17.51
C LYS A 232 37.39 -9.95 -18.28
N GLU A 233 37.36 -10.37 -19.56
CA GLU A 233 38.59 -10.52 -20.36
C GLU A 233 39.17 -9.16 -20.70
N GLU A 234 38.32 -8.25 -21.16
CA GLU A 234 38.74 -6.91 -21.55
C GLU A 234 39.19 -6.08 -20.33
N THR A 235 38.50 -6.21 -19.19
CA THR A 235 38.95 -5.61 -17.91
C THR A 235 40.35 -6.09 -17.54
N ASN A 236 40.60 -7.40 -17.53
CA ASN A 236 41.91 -7.95 -17.16
C ASN A 236 43.01 -7.51 -18.12
N ARG A 237 42.70 -7.41 -19.42
CA ARG A 237 43.65 -6.95 -20.43
C ARG A 237 44.05 -5.49 -20.22
N ILE A 238 43.08 -4.61 -19.96
CA ILE A 238 43.33 -3.18 -19.71
C ILE A 238 44.13 -3.00 -18.42
N LEU A 239 43.73 -3.67 -17.33
CA LEU A 239 44.42 -3.59 -16.05
C LEU A 239 45.85 -4.15 -16.13
N GLY A 240 46.03 -5.31 -16.78
CA GLY A 240 47.35 -5.91 -16.99
C GLY A 240 48.29 -5.06 -17.83
N ASN A 241 47.78 -4.37 -18.86
CA ASN A 241 48.56 -3.40 -19.65
C ASN A 241 49.01 -2.19 -18.82
N LEU A 242 48.31 -1.89 -17.72
CA LEU A 242 48.65 -0.84 -16.76
C LEU A 242 49.46 -1.36 -15.55
N GLY A 243 49.70 -2.68 -15.48
CA GLY A 243 50.46 -3.32 -14.40
C GLY A 243 49.66 -3.55 -13.10
N LEU A 244 48.33 -3.63 -13.19
CA LEU A 244 47.42 -3.97 -12.08
C LEU A 244 46.98 -5.44 -12.10
#